data_AF-A0AB38YXT4-F1
#
_entry.id   AF-A0AB38YXT4-F1
#
_cell.length_a   1.000
_cell.length_b   1.000
_cell.length_c   1.000
_cell.angle_alpha   90.00
_cell.angle_beta   90.00
_cell.angle_gamma   90.00
#
_symmetry.space_group_name_H-M   'P 1'
#
loop_
_entity.id
_entity.type
_entity.pdbx_description
1 polymer ?
#
loop_
_entity_poly.entity_id
_entity_poly.type
_entity_poly.pdbx_seq_one_letter_code
_entity_poly.pdbx_strand_id
1 'polypeptide(L)'
;MLNLNKKVKILILSVLMFSCVHADQDIVTCKPNSVVFNDILNCFLIEFKKVDKDLNFIYQKKMEKLSEKDRIKLKISQRNWIKKKENLCVANEEEYGRESHFEALACQTKMTKERIVFLKKY
;
A
#
# COMPACT_ATOMS: atom_id res chain seq x y z
N MET A 1 1.34 21.22 -45.29
CA MET A 1 1.00 19.80 -45.02
C MET A 1 2.19 18.93 -45.40
N LEU A 2 3.02 18.52 -44.43
CA LEU A 2 4.16 17.63 -44.69
C LEU A 2 3.65 16.18 -44.73
N ASN A 3 3.61 15.61 -45.93
CA ASN A 3 3.09 14.27 -46.18
C ASN A 3 4.21 13.25 -45.89
N LEU A 4 4.29 12.77 -44.65
CA LEU A 4 5.27 11.76 -44.26
C LEU A 4 4.82 10.35 -44.67
N ASN A 5 5.69 9.66 -45.39
CA ASN A 5 5.50 8.33 -45.97
C ASN A 5 5.17 7.26 -44.89
N LYS A 6 4.18 6.39 -45.16
CA LYS A 6 3.69 5.35 -44.23
C LYS A 6 4.81 4.48 -43.65
N LYS A 7 5.87 4.22 -44.42
CA LYS A 7 7.04 3.43 -43.97
C LYS A 7 7.90 4.15 -42.92
N VAL A 8 7.98 5.49 -42.99
CA VAL A 8 8.74 6.32 -42.02
C VAL A 8 8.01 6.40 -40.67
N LYS A 9 6.67 6.42 -40.69
CA LYS A 9 5.87 6.32 -39.45
C LYS A 9 6.04 4.98 -38.72
N ILE A 10 6.22 3.88 -39.48
CA ILE A 10 6.40 2.54 -38.90
C ILE A 10 7.76 2.41 -38.21
N LEU A 11 8.81 3.04 -38.74
CA LEU A 11 10.17 2.95 -38.19
C LEU A 11 10.34 3.73 -36.86
N ILE A 12 9.56 4.80 -36.66
CA ILE A 12 9.63 5.62 -35.44
C ILE A 12 8.85 4.96 -34.29
N LEU A 13 7.89 4.07 -34.59
CA LEU A 13 7.06 3.42 -33.58
C LEU A 13 7.77 2.27 -32.84
N SER A 14 8.86 1.71 -33.40
CA SER A 14 9.56 0.56 -32.82
C SER A 14 10.64 0.90 -31.78
N VAL A 15 10.91 2.18 -31.53
CA VAL A 15 12.02 2.61 -30.64
C VAL A 15 11.57 2.88 -29.19
N LEU A 16 10.27 2.79 -28.87
CA LEU A 16 9.73 3.18 -27.55
C LEU A 16 9.55 2.05 -26.52
N MET A 17 10.03 0.83 -26.77
CA MET A 17 9.73 -0.34 -25.93
C MET A 17 10.96 -1.11 -25.46
N PHE A 18 11.99 -0.46 -24.87
CA PHE A 18 13.05 -1.18 -24.13
C PHE A 18 13.75 -0.31 -23.06
N SER A 19 12.99 0.42 -22.26
CA SER A 19 13.47 0.91 -20.96
C SER A 19 12.71 0.21 -19.84
N CYS A 20 12.93 -1.10 -19.71
CA CYS A 20 12.64 -1.79 -18.46
C CYS A 20 13.67 -1.29 -17.44
N VAL A 21 13.35 -0.19 -16.75
CA VAL A 21 14.06 0.20 -15.53
C VAL A 21 13.77 -0.91 -14.53
N HIS A 22 14.73 -1.83 -14.36
CA HIS A 22 14.74 -2.73 -13.22
C HIS A 22 15.20 -1.86 -12.05
N ALA A 23 14.25 -1.32 -11.28
CA ALA A 23 14.58 -0.81 -9.96
C ALA A 23 15.19 -1.99 -9.20
N ASP A 24 16.48 -1.90 -8.87
CA ASP A 24 17.15 -2.92 -8.07
C ASP A 24 16.36 -3.05 -6.77
N GLN A 25 15.80 -4.23 -6.55
CA GLN A 25 14.88 -4.44 -5.44
C GLN A 25 15.72 -4.65 -4.20
N ASP A 26 16.19 -3.55 -3.60
CA ASP A 26 16.85 -3.57 -2.29
C ASP A 26 16.01 -4.44 -1.35
N ILE A 27 16.60 -5.54 -0.89
CA ILE A 27 15.94 -6.45 0.04
C ILE A 27 15.76 -5.69 1.35
N VAL A 28 14.56 -5.14 1.56
CA VAL A 28 14.19 -4.45 2.80
C VAL A 28 14.27 -5.46 3.94
N THR A 29 15.26 -5.29 4.82
CA THR A 29 15.48 -6.14 5.99
C THR A 29 15.19 -5.37 7.28
N CYS A 30 14.65 -6.06 8.28
CA CYS A 30 14.47 -5.51 9.62
C CYS A 30 15.76 -5.70 10.43
N LYS A 31 16.31 -4.61 10.98
CA LYS A 31 17.44 -4.65 11.91
C LYS A 31 17.04 -3.96 13.22
N PRO A 32 16.43 -4.68 14.18
CA PRO A 32 15.81 -4.06 15.36
C PRO A 32 16.82 -3.46 16.35
N ASN A 33 18.08 -3.89 16.30
CA ASN A 33 19.15 -3.37 17.15
C ASN A 33 19.99 -2.26 16.47
N SER A 34 19.57 -1.79 15.29
CA SER A 34 20.25 -0.70 14.60
C SER A 34 19.92 0.63 15.27
N VAL A 35 20.87 1.57 15.26
CA VAL A 35 20.64 2.98 15.64
C VAL A 35 20.27 3.84 14.43
N VAL A 36 20.27 3.26 13.22
CA VAL A 36 19.91 3.94 11.99
C VAL A 36 18.39 3.95 11.86
N PHE A 37 17.81 5.14 11.78
CA PHE A 37 16.36 5.34 11.69
C PHE A 37 15.69 4.46 10.63
N ASN A 38 16.23 4.42 9.40
CA ASN A 38 15.64 3.63 8.31
C ASN A 38 15.69 2.12 8.56
N ASP A 39 16.73 1.62 9.22
CA ASP A 39 16.85 0.20 9.57
C ASP A 39 15.75 -0.22 10.57
N ILE A 40 15.44 0.64 11.53
CA ILE A 40 14.33 0.44 12.48
C ILE A 40 12.99 0.59 11.75
N LEU A 41 12.83 1.63 10.92
CA LEU A 41 11.59 1.91 10.18
C LEU A 41 11.19 0.73 9.29
N ASN A 42 12.17 0.06 8.69
CA ASN A 42 11.95 -1.12 7.87
C ASN A 42 11.26 -2.26 8.64
N CYS A 43 11.53 -2.41 9.94
CA CYS A 43 10.81 -3.38 10.77
C CYS A 43 9.31 -3.10 10.84
N PHE A 44 8.95 -1.84 11.09
CA PHE A 44 7.55 -1.41 11.14
C PHE A 44 6.87 -1.55 9.77
N LEU A 45 7.57 -1.19 8.69
CA LEU A 45 7.05 -1.35 7.32
C LEU A 45 6.81 -2.81 6.95
N ILE A 46 7.72 -3.72 7.32
CA ILE A 46 7.57 -5.16 7.06
C ILE A 46 6.36 -5.70 7.82
N GLU A 47 6.19 -5.34 9.10
CA GLU A 47 5.03 -5.75 9.88
C GLU A 47 3.74 -5.21 9.27
N PHE A 48 3.68 -3.91 8.99
CA PHE A 48 2.51 -3.29 8.39
C PHE A 48 2.13 -3.95 7.06
N LYS A 49 3.10 -4.15 6.15
CA LYS A 49 2.87 -4.81 4.85
C LYS A 49 2.32 -6.23 5.01
N LYS A 50 2.82 -6.99 5.99
CA LYS A 50 2.29 -8.33 6.29
C LYS A 50 0.81 -8.27 6.69
N VAL A 51 0.47 -7.40 7.64
CA VAL A 51 -0.91 -7.26 8.12
C VAL A 51 -1.83 -6.70 7.02
N ASP A 52 -1.38 -5.76 6.22
CA ASP A 52 -2.17 -5.19 5.11
C ASP A 52 -2.46 -6.25 4.02
N LYS A 53 -1.48 -7.11 3.73
CA LYS A 53 -1.68 -8.28 2.85
C LYS A 53 -2.76 -9.21 3.42
N ASP A 54 -2.69 -9.53 4.71
CA ASP A 54 -3.68 -10.38 5.38
C ASP A 54 -5.09 -9.74 5.35
N LEU A 55 -5.18 -8.42 5.54
CA LEU A 55 -6.43 -7.68 5.43
C LEU A 55 -7.06 -7.84 4.04
N ASN A 56 -6.28 -7.61 2.98
CA ASN A 56 -6.75 -7.70 1.61
C ASN A 56 -7.24 -9.11 1.27
N PHE A 57 -6.50 -10.14 1.69
CA PHE A 57 -6.90 -11.53 1.52
C PHE A 57 -8.25 -11.82 2.20
N ILE A 58 -8.39 -11.45 3.48
CA ILE A 58 -9.62 -11.70 4.26
C ILE A 58 -10.80 -10.91 3.69
N TYR A 59 -10.57 -9.66 3.28
CA TYR A 59 -11.60 -8.83 2.63
C TYR A 59 -12.11 -9.50 1.35
N GLN A 60 -11.22 -9.94 0.45
CA GLN A 60 -11.60 -10.64 -0.78
C GLN A 60 -12.42 -11.90 -0.47
N LYS A 61 -11.95 -12.73 0.47
CA LYS A 61 -12.67 -13.94 0.89
C LYS A 61 -14.04 -13.67 1.51
N LYS A 62 -14.22 -12.52 2.18
CA LYS A 62 -15.52 -12.12 2.68
C LYS A 62 -16.43 -11.67 1.53
N MET A 63 -15.91 -10.85 0.63
CA MET A 63 -16.67 -10.34 -0.54
C MET A 63 -17.19 -11.44 -1.46
N GLU A 64 -16.49 -12.57 -1.58
CA GLU A 64 -16.92 -13.75 -2.36
C GLU A 64 -18.17 -14.43 -1.79
N LYS A 65 -18.44 -14.31 -0.48
CA LYS A 65 -19.50 -15.05 0.22
C LYS A 65 -20.76 -14.22 0.50
N LEU A 66 -20.72 -12.92 0.22
CA LEU A 66 -21.79 -11.99 0.57
C LEU A 66 -22.81 -11.83 -0.56
N SER A 67 -24.06 -11.52 -0.17
CA SER A 67 -25.09 -11.03 -1.10
C SER A 67 -24.64 -9.72 -1.77
N GLU A 68 -25.19 -9.38 -2.93
CA GLU A 68 -24.83 -8.13 -3.62
C GLU A 68 -25.08 -6.89 -2.74
N LYS A 69 -26.20 -6.88 -2.02
CA LYS A 69 -26.53 -5.80 -1.07
C LYS A 69 -25.46 -5.63 0.00
N ASP A 70 -24.97 -6.73 0.56
CA ASP A 70 -23.96 -6.68 1.63
C ASP A 70 -22.55 -6.44 1.09
N ARG A 71 -22.23 -6.88 -0.14
CA ARG A 71 -21.00 -6.48 -0.85
C ARG A 71 -20.92 -4.97 -1.01
N ILE A 72 -22.01 -4.33 -1.44
CA ILE A 72 -22.07 -2.86 -1.60
C ILE A 72 -21.83 -2.17 -0.25
N LYS A 73 -22.53 -2.62 0.81
CA LYS A 73 -22.34 -2.07 2.17
C LYS A 73 -20.91 -2.24 2.67
N LEU A 74 -20.33 -3.44 2.53
CA LEU A 74 -18.97 -3.72 3.00
C LEU A 74 -17.94 -2.89 2.23
N LYS A 75 -18.12 -2.72 0.91
CA LYS A 75 -17.25 -1.88 0.09
C LYS A 75 -17.25 -0.42 0.53
N ILE A 76 -18.43 0.14 0.84
CA ILE A 76 -18.56 1.50 1.38
C ILE A 76 -17.89 1.59 2.76
N SER A 77 -18.17 0.64 3.65
CA SER A 77 -17.54 0.55 4.97
C SER A 77 -16.01 0.49 4.88
N GLN A 78 -15.48 -0.31 3.96
CA GLN A 78 -14.04 -0.46 3.76
C GLN A 78 -13.39 0.83 3.28
N ARG A 79 -14.00 1.53 2.32
CA ARG A 79 -13.51 2.83 1.83
C ARG A 79 -13.49 3.89 2.93
N ASN A 80 -14.56 3.95 3.73
CA ASN A 80 -14.64 4.90 4.84
C ASN A 80 -13.60 4.58 5.93
N TRP A 81 -13.38 3.30 6.21
CA TRP A 81 -12.34 2.87 7.14
C TRP A 81 -10.94 3.23 6.65
N ILE A 82 -10.63 3.05 5.35
CA ILE A 82 -9.33 3.45 4.76
C ILE A 82 -9.09 4.95 4.98
N LYS A 83 -10.05 5.80 4.61
CA LYS A 83 -9.96 7.26 4.83
C LYS A 83 -9.74 7.60 6.30
N LYS A 84 -10.47 6.94 7.21
CA LYS A 84 -10.29 7.14 8.65
C LYS A 84 -8.89 6.76 9.11
N LYS A 85 -8.36 5.61 8.67
CA LYS A 85 -7.00 5.15 9.00
C LYS A 85 -5.95 6.14 8.50
N GLU A 86 -6.05 6.57 7.24
CA GLU A 86 -5.10 7.48 6.61
C GLU A 86 -5.10 8.87 7.25
N ASN A 87 -6.27 9.37 7.66
CA ASN A 87 -6.37 10.66 8.34
C ASN A 87 -5.89 10.62 9.81
N LEU A 88 -6.05 9.49 10.49
CA LEU A 88 -5.66 9.37 11.91
C LEU A 88 -4.18 9.03 12.08
N CYS A 89 -3.62 8.20 11.20
CA CYS A 89 -2.27 7.68 11.36
C CYS A 89 -1.27 8.45 10.48
N VAL A 90 -1.09 9.73 10.80
CA VAL A 90 -0.20 10.67 10.09
C VAL A 90 1.00 10.99 10.98
N ALA A 91 2.20 10.98 10.42
CA ALA A 91 3.41 11.41 11.11
C ALA A 91 3.42 12.95 11.23
N ASN A 92 3.73 13.48 12.41
CA ASN A 92 3.89 14.90 12.66
C ASN A 92 5.33 15.18 13.10
N GLU A 93 6.21 15.38 12.13
CA GLU A 93 7.64 15.67 12.40
C GLU A 93 7.86 17.04 13.03
N GLU A 94 6.97 18.00 12.81
CA GLU A 94 7.10 19.35 13.39
C GLU A 94 6.96 19.31 14.91
N GLU A 95 6.03 18.50 15.42
CA GLU A 95 5.73 18.41 16.84
C GLU A 95 6.54 17.32 17.56
N TYR A 96 6.76 16.17 16.91
CA TYR A 96 7.33 14.97 17.55
C TYR A 96 8.60 14.45 16.86
N GLY A 97 9.11 15.15 15.85
CA GLY A 97 10.29 14.74 15.09
C GLY A 97 10.11 13.43 14.32
N ARG A 98 11.23 12.84 13.89
CA ARG A 98 11.23 11.64 13.03
C ARG A 98 10.60 10.41 13.69
N GLU A 99 10.55 10.34 15.03
CA GLU A 99 9.95 9.22 15.75
C GLU A 99 8.45 9.07 15.46
N SER A 100 7.77 10.16 15.08
CA SER A 100 6.35 10.16 14.69
C SER A 100 6.02 9.20 13.53
N HIS A 101 7.00 8.85 12.69
CA HIS A 101 6.82 7.85 11.63
C HIS A 101 6.63 6.44 12.19
N PHE A 102 7.32 6.10 13.28
CA PHE A 102 7.14 4.81 13.95
C PHE A 102 5.72 4.72 14.53
N GLU A 103 5.26 5.79 15.16
CA GLU A 103 3.91 5.88 15.74
C GLU A 103 2.83 5.80 14.66
N ALA A 104 3.00 6.51 13.55
CA ALA A 104 2.09 6.46 12.41
C ALA A 104 1.97 5.03 11.85
N LEU A 105 3.09 4.34 11.64
CA LEU A 105 3.07 2.94 11.16
C LEU A 105 2.48 1.96 12.19
N ALA A 106 2.78 2.15 13.48
CA ALA A 106 2.19 1.36 14.55
C ALA A 106 0.65 1.55 14.59
N CYS A 107 0.19 2.79 14.47
CA CYS A 107 -1.23 3.14 14.35
C CYS A 107 -1.88 2.44 13.16
N GLN A 108 -1.27 2.54 11.96
CA GLN A 108 -1.80 1.88 10.77
C GLN A 108 -1.88 0.37 10.94
N THR A 109 -0.83 -0.23 11.52
CA THR A 109 -0.77 -1.68 11.80
C THR A 109 -1.87 -2.11 12.77
N LYS A 110 -2.04 -1.40 13.88
CA LYS A 110 -3.09 -1.67 14.88
C LYS A 110 -4.49 -1.59 14.26
N MET A 111 -4.81 -0.49 13.57
CA MET A 111 -6.13 -0.32 12.94
C MET A 111 -6.39 -1.38 11.86
N THR A 112 -5.35 -1.83 11.15
CA THR A 112 -5.45 -2.91 10.16
C THR A 112 -5.74 -4.26 10.83
N LYS A 113 -5.08 -4.58 11.94
CA LYS A 113 -5.38 -5.78 12.76
C LYS A 113 -6.82 -5.76 13.29
N GLU A 114 -7.29 -4.62 13.80
CA GLU A 114 -8.68 -4.46 14.25
C GLU A 114 -9.67 -4.64 13.10
N ARG A 115 -9.36 -4.11 11.91
CA ARG A 115 -10.21 -4.29 10.73
C ARG A 115 -10.27 -5.74 10.27
N ILE A 116 -9.17 -6.49 10.36
CA ILE A 116 -9.16 -7.94 10.13
C ILE A 116 -10.13 -8.64 11.08
N VAL A 117 -10.12 -8.31 12.37
CA VAL A 117 -11.05 -8.89 13.36
C VAL A 117 -12.51 -8.59 13.00
N PHE A 118 -12.79 -7.35 12.59
CA PHE A 118 -14.10 -6.96 12.08
C PHE A 118 -14.52 -7.82 10.87
N LEU A 119 -13.66 -7.94 9.85
CA LEU A 119 -13.99 -8.68 8.63
C LEU A 119 -14.21 -10.17 8.89
N LYS A 120 -13.50 -10.77 9.85
CA LYS A 120 -13.72 -12.17 10.24
C LYS A 120 -15.14 -12.39 10.77
N LYS A 121 -15.71 -11.40 11.46
CA LYS A 121 -17.04 -11.44 12.08
C LYS A 121 -18.18 -10.85 11.22
N TYR A 122 -17.84 -10.10 10.17
CA TYR A 122 -18.81 -9.54 9.21
C TYR A 122 -19.58 -10.64 8.48
#